data_AF-A0A974USI5-F1
#
_entry.id   AF-A0A974USI5-F1
#
_cell.length_a   1.000
_cell.length_b   1.000
_cell.length_c   1.000
_cell.angle_alpha   90.00
_cell.angle_beta   90.00
_cell.angle_gamma   90.00
#
_symmetry.space_group_name_H-M   'P 1'
#
loop_
_entity.id
_entity.type
_entity.pdbx_description
1 polymer ?
#
loop_
_entity_poly.entity_id
_entity_poly.type
_entity_poly.pdbx_seq_one_letter_code
_entity_poly.pdbx_strand_id
1 'polypeptide(L)'
;MTTRLIFHPDAAARTAKNAPTAPGSHRQPQDRTEESQMVATHEPTRTATEQPREAVTYTYTPHQLNRLISREVCGRLHELADTLTTNAALLLANDVVPAAAKHARARTYLDVAAQLRHVGIAELVGVTVSELAQ
;
A
#
# COMPACT_ATOMS: atom_id res chain seq x y z
N MET A 1 -42.84 -14.13 4.95
CA MET A 1 -42.83 -12.73 4.46
C MET A 1 -41.36 -12.31 4.37
N THR A 2 -40.84 -12.26 3.15
CA THR A 2 -39.40 -12.13 2.87
C THR A 2 -39.21 -10.90 1.99
N THR A 3 -38.61 -9.84 2.53
CA THR A 3 -38.34 -8.61 1.76
C THR A 3 -36.86 -8.61 1.35
N ARG A 4 -36.60 -8.88 0.07
CA ARG A 4 -35.30 -8.67 -0.58
C ARG A 4 -35.15 -7.18 -0.89
N LEU A 5 -34.15 -6.52 -0.31
CA LEU A 5 -33.72 -5.18 -0.71
C LEU A 5 -32.77 -5.32 -1.91
N ILE A 6 -33.23 -4.88 -3.07
CA ILE A 6 -32.45 -4.77 -4.31
C ILE A 6 -31.83 -3.37 -4.30
N PHE A 7 -30.50 -3.27 -4.29
CA PHE A 7 -29.80 -2.00 -4.53
C PHE A 7 -29.54 -1.85 -6.03
N HIS A 8 -30.23 -0.91 -6.66
CA HIS A 8 -29.86 -0.39 -7.98
C HIS A 8 -28.85 0.76 -7.80
N PRO A 9 -27.65 0.69 -8.38
CA PRO A 9 -26.77 1.84 -8.52
C PRO A 9 -27.27 2.69 -9.70
N ASP A 10 -26.94 3.98 -9.65
CA ASP A 10 -27.29 4.99 -10.66
C ASP A 10 -28.63 5.71 -10.46
N ALA A 11 -28.61 6.71 -9.56
CA ALA A 11 -29.61 7.77 -9.52
C ALA A 11 -28.89 9.12 -9.37
N ALA A 12 -28.60 9.70 -10.54
CA ALA A 12 -28.59 11.13 -10.84
C ALA A 12 -27.41 11.98 -10.33
N ALA A 13 -26.41 12.05 -11.21
CA ALA A 13 -25.78 13.32 -11.56
C ALA A 13 -26.84 14.40 -11.92
N ARG A 14 -26.58 15.63 -11.46
CA ARG A 14 -27.13 16.97 -11.80
C ARG A 14 -27.44 17.69 -10.48
N THR A 15 -26.64 18.67 -10.04
CA THR A 15 -26.73 20.04 -10.54
C THR A 15 -25.55 20.83 -9.99
N ALA A 16 -24.54 21.08 -10.83
CA ALA A 16 -23.53 22.09 -10.58
C ALA A 16 -24.16 23.47 -10.79
N LYS A 17 -24.40 24.22 -9.71
CA LYS A 17 -24.87 25.61 -9.83
C LYS A 17 -24.39 26.57 -8.74
N ASN A 18 -23.30 26.27 -8.04
CA ASN A 18 -22.66 27.26 -7.14
C ASN A 18 -21.14 26.96 -7.03
N ALA A 19 -20.40 27.20 -8.11
CA ALA A 19 -18.95 27.36 -8.05
C ALA A 19 -18.65 28.87 -8.00
N PRO A 20 -17.81 29.36 -7.07
CA PRO A 20 -17.32 30.73 -7.12
C PRO A 20 -16.38 30.90 -8.33
N THR A 21 -16.77 31.79 -9.23
CA THR A 21 -16.02 32.22 -10.42
C THR A 21 -14.78 33.02 -10.01
N ALA A 22 -13.58 32.58 -10.42
CA ALA A 22 -12.36 33.40 -10.37
C ALA A 22 -12.34 34.39 -11.56
N PRO A 23 -12.08 35.70 -11.35
CA PRO A 23 -12.03 36.68 -12.44
C PRO A 23 -10.66 36.81 -13.14
N GLY A 24 -10.68 36.83 -14.49
CA GLY A 24 -9.79 37.56 -15.44
C GLY A 24 -8.27 37.31 -15.37
N SER A 25 -7.55 36.69 -16.31
CA SER A 25 -7.45 36.73 -17.78
C SER A 25 -6.60 37.86 -18.40
N HIS A 26 -5.55 37.41 -19.13
CA HIS A 26 -4.72 38.04 -20.17
C HIS A 26 -3.61 39.03 -19.76
N ARG A 27 -2.34 38.68 -20.02
CA ARG A 27 -1.62 38.92 -21.31
C ARG A 27 -0.09 38.86 -21.09
N GLN A 28 0.59 38.02 -21.86
CA GLN A 28 2.05 37.93 -21.94
C GLN A 28 2.62 39.10 -22.78
N PRO A 29 3.77 39.65 -22.39
CA PRO A 29 4.84 39.92 -23.35
C PRO A 29 6.18 39.31 -22.92
N GLN A 30 6.85 38.69 -23.87
CA GLN A 30 8.28 38.36 -23.80
C GLN A 30 9.10 39.65 -23.87
N ASP A 31 10.00 39.88 -22.91
CA ASP A 31 11.22 40.63 -23.19
C ASP A 31 12.36 40.17 -22.25
N ARG A 32 13.21 39.34 -22.84
CA ARG A 32 14.67 39.34 -22.80
C ARG A 32 15.44 39.59 -21.48
N THR A 33 16.35 38.63 -21.25
CA THR A 33 17.67 38.75 -20.61
C THR A 33 17.71 38.87 -19.10
N GLU A 34 17.60 37.73 -18.41
CA GLU A 34 18.41 37.48 -17.21
C GLU A 34 19.01 36.06 -17.33
N GLU A 35 20.34 36.02 -17.34
CA GLU A 35 21.17 34.83 -17.41
C GLU A 35 20.86 33.90 -16.23
N SER A 36 20.17 32.79 -16.49
CA SER A 36 20.25 31.66 -15.58
C SER A 36 21.64 31.05 -15.73
N GLN A 37 22.53 31.40 -14.81
CA GLN A 37 23.83 30.76 -14.62
C GLN A 37 23.66 29.24 -14.73
N MET A 38 24.28 28.67 -15.75
CA MET A 38 24.49 27.23 -15.82
C MET A 38 25.34 26.86 -14.62
N VAL A 39 24.72 26.32 -13.57
CA VAL A 39 25.44 25.52 -12.60
C VAL A 39 26.05 24.39 -13.40
N ALA A 40 27.36 24.46 -13.60
CA ALA A 40 28.13 23.33 -14.09
C ALA A 40 27.92 22.23 -13.05
N THR A 41 27.00 21.32 -13.33
CA THR A 41 26.94 20.03 -12.66
C THR A 41 28.26 19.37 -12.98
N HIS A 42 29.23 19.51 -12.08
CA HIS A 42 30.45 18.72 -12.14
C HIS A 42 30.01 17.26 -12.18
N GLU A 43 30.15 16.64 -13.35
CA GLU A 43 30.12 15.19 -13.44
C GLU A 43 31.13 14.69 -12.41
N PRO A 44 30.72 13.84 -11.44
CA PRO A 44 31.71 13.23 -10.58
C PRO A 44 32.62 12.44 -11.52
N THR A 45 33.89 12.84 -11.55
CA THR A 45 34.97 12.11 -12.21
C THR A 45 34.92 10.69 -11.69
N ARG A 46 34.32 9.79 -12.48
CA ARG A 46 34.29 8.35 -12.23
C ARG A 46 35.72 7.87 -12.22
N THR A 47 36.29 7.76 -11.02
CA THR A 47 37.50 6.98 -10.80
C THR A 47 37.20 5.57 -11.28
N ALA A 48 37.96 5.12 -12.28
CA ALA A 48 37.92 3.81 -12.87
C ALA A 48 38.25 2.73 -11.83
N THR A 49 37.26 2.35 -11.03
CA THR A 49 37.22 1.09 -10.26
C THR A 49 35.79 0.71 -9.87
N GLU A 50 34.78 1.29 -10.52
CA GLU A 50 33.44 0.73 -10.48
C GLU A 50 33.43 -0.49 -11.39
N GLN A 51 33.63 -1.68 -10.81
CA GLN A 51 33.22 -2.92 -11.45
C GLN A 51 31.81 -2.71 -11.99
N PRO A 52 31.52 -3.07 -13.25
CA PRO A 52 30.15 -3.09 -13.72
C PRO A 52 29.37 -3.93 -12.71
N ARG A 53 28.35 -3.35 -12.07
CA ARG A 53 27.33 -4.18 -11.41
C ARG A 53 26.73 -5.01 -12.53
N GLU A 54 27.27 -6.19 -12.75
CA GLU A 54 26.68 -7.17 -13.63
C GLU A 54 25.22 -7.26 -13.20
N ALA A 55 24.32 -6.92 -14.11
CA ALA A 55 22.89 -7.04 -13.87
C ALA A 55 22.62 -8.54 -13.76
N VAL A 56 22.69 -9.05 -12.53
CA VAL A 56 22.46 -10.47 -12.24
C VAL A 56 21.03 -10.77 -12.68
N THR A 57 20.93 -11.45 -13.82
CA THR A 57 19.66 -11.85 -14.40
C THR A 57 19.28 -13.17 -13.74
N TYR A 58 18.40 -13.11 -12.75
CA TYR A 58 17.88 -14.30 -12.11
C TYR A 58 16.80 -14.94 -12.98
N THR A 59 17.04 -16.17 -13.43
CA THR A 59 16.02 -16.98 -14.10
C THR A 59 15.28 -17.83 -13.08
N TYR A 60 14.00 -17.51 -12.88
CA TYR A 60 13.11 -18.29 -12.02
C TYR A 60 12.16 -19.12 -12.88
N THR A 61 11.97 -20.38 -12.51
CA THR A 61 10.80 -21.15 -12.95
C THR A 61 9.53 -20.52 -12.36
N PRO A 62 8.35 -20.66 -13.01
CA PRO A 62 7.08 -20.18 -12.44
C PRO A 62 6.84 -20.70 -11.01
N HIS A 63 7.29 -21.92 -10.75
CA HIS A 63 7.20 -22.56 -9.45
C HIS A 63 8.06 -21.87 -8.37
N GLN A 64 9.33 -21.59 -8.69
CA GLN A 64 10.21 -20.85 -7.79
C GLN A 64 9.69 -19.44 -7.52
N LEU A 65 9.14 -18.79 -8.54
CA LEU A 65 8.55 -17.46 -8.39
C LEU A 65 7.35 -17.49 -7.43
N ASN A 66 6.44 -18.46 -7.60
CA ASN A 66 5.28 -18.61 -6.69
C ASN A 66 5.73 -18.83 -5.23
N ARG A 67 6.74 -19.67 -4.98
CA ARG A 67 7.29 -19.86 -3.62
C ARG A 67 7.78 -18.55 -3.00
N LEU A 68 8.50 -17.74 -3.76
CA LEU A 68 9.02 -16.45 -3.29
C LEU A 68 7.88 -15.48 -2.99
N ILE A 69 6.88 -15.41 -3.89
CA ILE A 69 5.70 -14.56 -3.71
C ILE A 69 4.92 -14.99 -2.46
N SER A 70 4.64 -16.28 -2.28
CA SER A 70 3.87 -16.76 -1.12
C SER A 70 4.62 -16.53 0.20
N ARG A 71 5.96 -16.60 0.21
CA ARG A 71 6.77 -16.20 1.37
C ARG A 71 6.65 -14.71 1.67
N GLU A 72 6.74 -13.86 0.66
CA GLU A 72 6.58 -12.41 0.79
C GLU A 72 5.17 -12.06 1.31
N VAL A 73 4.13 -12.68 0.74
CA VAL A 73 2.74 -12.49 1.18
C VAL A 73 2.57 -12.92 2.63
N CYS A 74 3.09 -14.11 3.01
CA CYS A 74 3.06 -14.56 4.40
C CYS A 74 3.76 -13.57 5.33
N GLY A 75 4.93 -13.06 4.96
CA GLY A 75 5.66 -12.05 5.73
C GLY A 75 4.84 -10.80 5.98
N ARG A 76 4.26 -10.21 4.92
CA ARG A 76 3.42 -9.00 5.03
C ARG A 76 2.16 -9.22 5.88
N LEU A 77 1.55 -10.39 5.80
CA LEU A 77 0.40 -10.73 6.64
C LEU A 77 0.79 -10.80 8.13
N HIS A 78 1.99 -11.29 8.44
CA HIS A 78 2.52 -11.30 9.81
C HIS A 78 2.82 -9.87 10.31
N GLU A 79 3.47 -9.04 9.49
CA GLU A 79 3.73 -7.62 9.83
C GLU A 79 2.43 -6.85 10.10
N LEU A 80 1.39 -7.08 9.28
CA LEU A 80 0.08 -6.49 9.50
C LEU A 80 -0.57 -6.99 10.80
N ALA A 81 -0.44 -8.27 11.11
CA ALA A 81 -0.92 -8.85 12.37
C ALA A 81 -0.20 -8.22 13.60
N ASP A 82 1.10 -7.99 13.51
CA ASP A 82 1.89 -7.34 14.56
C ASP A 82 1.48 -5.86 14.74
N THR A 83 1.22 -5.16 13.63
CA THR A 83 0.69 -3.79 13.65
C THR A 83 -0.67 -3.73 14.33
N LEU A 84 -1.58 -4.66 14.02
CA LEU A 84 -2.89 -4.73 14.66
C LEU A 84 -2.80 -5.05 16.16
N THR A 85 -1.90 -5.95 16.54
CA THR A 85 -1.62 -6.29 17.94
C THR A 85 -1.11 -5.05 18.71
N THR A 86 -0.20 -4.30 18.10
CA THR A 86 0.32 -3.04 18.66
C THR A 86 -0.79 -1.99 18.80
N ASN A 87 -1.63 -1.84 17.78
CA ASN A 87 -2.77 -0.93 17.82
C ASN A 87 -3.78 -1.30 18.90
N ALA A 88 -4.01 -2.59 19.15
CA ALA A 88 -4.84 -3.06 20.25
C ALA A 88 -4.24 -2.65 21.60
N ALA A 89 -2.94 -2.85 21.80
CA ALA A 89 -2.25 -2.46 23.03
C ALA A 89 -2.31 -0.94 23.27
N LEU A 90 -2.03 -0.13 22.23
CA LEU A 90 -2.11 1.33 22.30
C LEU A 90 -3.54 1.81 22.60
N LEU A 91 -4.55 1.18 21.99
CA LEU A 91 -5.95 1.52 22.24
C LEU A 91 -6.38 1.17 23.67
N LEU A 92 -5.93 0.03 24.21
CA LEU A 92 -6.22 -0.38 25.59
C LEU A 92 -5.57 0.57 26.62
N ALA A 93 -4.36 1.05 26.33
CA ALA A 93 -3.65 2.03 27.14
C ALA A 93 -4.20 3.46 27.04
N ASN A 94 -5.12 3.75 26.11
CA ASN A 94 -5.70 5.07 25.95
C ASN A 94 -6.80 5.32 26.99
N ASP A 95 -6.62 6.33 27.84
CA ASP A 95 -7.55 6.70 28.91
C ASP A 95 -8.69 7.62 28.47
N VAL A 96 -8.59 8.22 27.28
CA VAL A 96 -9.61 9.13 26.72
C VAL A 96 -10.79 8.34 26.15
N VAL A 97 -10.55 7.13 25.66
CA VAL A 97 -11.58 6.30 25.02
C VAL A 97 -12.35 5.50 26.07
N PRO A 98 -13.70 5.51 26.07
CA PRO A 98 -14.50 4.72 27.00
C PRO A 98 -14.14 3.23 26.99
N ALA A 99 -14.01 2.63 28.18
CA ALA A 99 -13.56 1.24 28.38
C ALA A 99 -14.31 0.22 27.51
N ALA A 100 -15.64 0.32 27.46
CA ALA A 100 -16.47 -0.58 26.67
C ALA A 100 -16.16 -0.52 25.16
N ALA A 101 -15.93 0.70 24.63
CA ALA A 101 -15.63 0.89 23.21
C ALA A 101 -14.20 0.44 22.86
N LYS A 102 -13.20 0.73 23.72
CA LYS A 102 -11.82 0.30 23.48
C LYS A 102 -11.64 -1.21 23.58
N HIS A 103 -12.29 -1.89 24.54
CA HIS A 103 -12.19 -3.34 24.68
C HIS A 103 -12.76 -4.09 23.47
N ALA A 104 -13.96 -3.71 23.01
CA ALA A 104 -14.58 -4.35 21.85
C ALA A 104 -13.69 -4.21 20.60
N ARG A 105 -13.18 -3.00 20.34
CA ARG A 105 -12.35 -2.72 19.18
C ARG A 105 -10.96 -3.35 19.26
N ALA A 106 -10.34 -3.37 20.45
CA ALA A 106 -9.06 -4.06 20.66
C ALA A 106 -9.20 -5.56 20.41
N ARG A 107 -10.30 -6.18 20.87
CA ARG A 107 -10.60 -7.58 20.58
C ARG A 107 -10.69 -7.84 19.08
N THR A 108 -11.40 -6.99 18.34
CA THR A 108 -11.46 -7.11 16.87
C THR A 108 -10.08 -7.05 16.21
N TYR A 109 -9.19 -6.15 16.64
CA TYR A 109 -7.83 -6.10 16.10
C TYR A 109 -7.05 -7.39 16.38
N LEU A 110 -7.16 -7.94 17.59
CA LEU A 110 -6.51 -9.18 17.96
C LEU A 110 -7.07 -10.39 17.17
N ASP A 111 -8.39 -10.45 17.00
CA ASP A 111 -9.06 -11.50 16.23
C ASP A 111 -8.60 -11.47 14.76
N VAL A 112 -8.56 -10.29 14.14
CA VAL A 112 -8.08 -10.13 12.76
C VAL A 112 -6.58 -10.46 12.67
N ALA A 113 -5.76 -10.04 13.64
CA ALA A 113 -4.34 -10.40 13.67
C ALA A 113 -4.15 -11.92 13.69
N ALA A 114 -4.93 -12.65 14.49
CA ALA A 114 -4.90 -14.11 14.51
C ALA A 114 -5.33 -14.71 13.17
N GLN A 115 -6.38 -14.18 12.53
CA GLN A 115 -6.82 -14.62 11.20
C GLN A 115 -5.73 -14.43 10.14
N LEU A 116 -5.03 -13.28 10.14
CA LEU A 116 -3.95 -13.00 9.19
C LEU A 116 -2.78 -13.98 9.34
N ARG A 117 -2.41 -14.34 10.58
CA ARG A 117 -1.37 -15.36 10.82
C ARG A 117 -1.81 -16.72 10.27
N HIS A 118 -3.07 -17.13 10.48
CA HIS A 118 -3.60 -18.37 9.92
C HIS A 118 -3.60 -18.37 8.38
N VAL A 119 -4.03 -17.27 7.75
CA VAL A 119 -4.00 -17.13 6.29
C VAL A 119 -2.57 -17.19 5.76
N GLY A 120 -1.61 -16.54 6.42
CA GLY A 120 -0.19 -16.60 6.03
C GLY A 120 0.37 -18.03 6.08
N ILE A 121 0.04 -18.80 7.12
CA ILE A 121 0.44 -20.21 7.22
C ILE A 121 -0.24 -21.04 6.12
N ALA A 122 -1.54 -20.84 5.90
CA ALA A 122 -2.29 -21.55 4.87
C ALA A 122 -1.73 -21.30 3.46
N GLU A 123 -1.30 -20.07 3.17
CA GLU A 123 -0.64 -19.70 1.92
C GLU A 123 0.65 -20.51 1.71
N LEU A 124 1.49 -20.62 2.73
CA LEU A 124 2.72 -21.41 2.65
C LEU A 124 2.43 -22.91 2.46
N VAL A 125 1.43 -23.45 3.17
CA VAL A 125 1.01 -24.85 3.03
C VAL A 125 0.45 -25.12 1.63
N GLY A 126 -0.38 -24.22 1.10
CA GLY A 126 -0.98 -24.36 -0.23
C GLY A 126 0.06 -24.51 -1.34
N VAL A 127 1.17 -23.78 -1.26
CA VAL A 127 2.30 -23.95 -2.19
C VAL A 127 2.96 -25.31 -2.05
N THR A 128 3.21 -25.78 -0.82
CA THR A 128 3.84 -27.09 -0.60
C THR A 128 2.97 -28.28 -1.01
N VAL A 129 1.63 -28.14 -0.96
CA VAL A 129 0.70 -29.21 -1.36
C VAL A 129 0.56 -29.27 -2.89
N SER A 130 0.54 -28.11 -3.58
CA SER A 130 0.58 -28.06 -5.05
C SER A 130 1.82 -28.74 -5.64
N GLU A 131 2.91 -28.81 -4.89
CA GLU A 131 4.16 -29.48 -5.29
C GLU A 131 4.07 -31.00 -5.30
N LEU A 132 3.31 -31.59 -4.37
CA LEU A 132 3.19 -33.04 -4.24
C LEU A 132 2.19 -33.63 -5.25
N ALA A 133 1.42 -32.78 -5.92
CA ALA A 133 0.40 -33.17 -6.90
C ALA A 133 0.87 -33.08 -8.36
N GLN A 134 2.13 -32.66 -8.61
CA GLN A 134 2.77 -32.61 -9.93
C GLN A 134 3.80 -33.73 -10.07
#